data_AF-A0A2Z5WUX3-F1
#
_entry.id   AF-A0A2Z5WUX3-F1
#
_cell.length_a   1.000
_cell.length_b   1.000
_cell.length_c   1.000
_cell.angle_alpha   90.00
_cell.angle_beta   90.00
_cell.angle_gamma   90.00
#
_symmetry.space_group_name_H-M   'P 1'
#
loop_
_entity.id
_entity.type
_entity.pdbx_description
1 polymer ?
#
loop_
_entity_poly.entity_id
_entity_poly.type
_entity_poly.pdbx_seq_one_letter_code
_entity_poly.pdbx_strand_id
1 'polypeptide(L)'
;MAINVNSCTLSGLAIATILTTMIVDHPMAQANDSEHTNEKLGTVRALPSLQTRARPPLQPTTLHLGMLEKQFFEYAQDNNWAAIATIHRNEFTMHQLQPGGEGLYALPDRKLVYVRGFTANIYFESDRLVGIRLTPDNRDRALTAPELLTLVRAWFPDDALSVIYQVAPSDPRKSIVETLIGTIPKAFERDLGKVSLPFCRTIIFPSPVPINTLSTCNLNI
;
A
#
# COMPACT_ATOMS: atom_id res chain seq x y z
N MET A 1 -15.10 7.44 -61.71
CA MET A 1 -14.95 8.35 -62.86
C MET A 1 -15.67 9.65 -62.51
N ALA A 2 -14.98 10.77 -62.68
CA ALA A 2 -15.40 12.17 -62.50
C ALA A 2 -15.60 12.74 -61.07
N ILE A 3 -15.08 13.96 -60.94
CA ILE A 3 -14.78 14.82 -59.79
C ILE A 3 -15.65 16.07 -59.89
N ASN A 4 -16.08 16.67 -58.76
CA ASN A 4 -16.19 18.13 -58.52
C ASN A 4 -16.66 18.32 -57.08
N VAL A 5 -15.87 18.80 -56.11
CA VAL A 5 -15.26 20.14 -55.91
C VAL A 5 -16.29 21.26 -55.94
N ASN A 6 -16.58 21.81 -54.75
CA ASN A 6 -16.78 23.25 -54.60
C ASN A 6 -16.28 23.70 -53.23
N SER A 7 -15.16 24.41 -53.26
CA SER A 7 -14.55 25.19 -52.20
C SER A 7 -15.08 26.63 -52.28
N CYS A 8 -15.29 27.28 -51.13
CA CYS A 8 -15.17 28.74 -51.05
C CYS A 8 -14.78 29.16 -49.63
N THR A 9 -13.62 29.80 -49.55
CA THR A 9 -12.92 30.36 -48.39
C THR A 9 -13.29 31.84 -48.19
N LEU A 10 -13.12 32.35 -46.96
CA LEU A 10 -12.65 33.70 -46.56
C LEU A 10 -13.01 33.87 -45.06
N SER A 11 -12.33 34.54 -44.14
CA SER A 11 -10.98 35.09 -43.92
C SER A 11 -11.04 35.88 -42.61
N GLY A 12 -9.97 35.85 -41.80
CA GLY A 12 -9.69 36.84 -40.74
C GLY A 12 -10.28 36.50 -39.36
N LEU A 13 -9.61 36.70 -38.22
CA LEU A 13 -8.49 37.58 -37.90
C LEU A 13 -7.71 36.97 -36.71
N ALA A 14 -6.38 37.00 -36.76
CA ALA A 14 -5.51 36.70 -35.62
C ALA A 14 -5.21 38.00 -34.84
N ILE A 15 -5.32 37.97 -33.52
CA ILE A 15 -4.88 39.08 -32.65
C ILE A 15 -3.85 38.50 -31.66
N ALA A 16 -2.59 38.89 -31.88
CA ALA A 16 -1.49 38.65 -30.97
C ALA A 16 -1.60 39.61 -29.77
N THR A 17 -1.46 39.08 -28.55
CA THR A 17 -1.35 39.90 -27.32
C THR A 17 0.06 39.76 -26.75
N ILE A 18 0.66 40.92 -26.50
CA ILE A 18 2.05 41.18 -26.13
C ILE A 18 2.24 40.93 -24.62
N LEU A 19 3.36 40.33 -24.24
CA LEU A 19 3.76 40.05 -22.85
C LEU A 19 5.02 40.85 -22.46
N THR A 20 5.00 41.33 -21.21
CA THR A 20 6.12 41.74 -20.32
C THR A 20 6.81 43.10 -20.63
N THR A 21 7.31 43.88 -19.66
CA THR A 21 7.76 43.67 -18.26
C THR A 21 7.52 44.97 -17.46
N MET A 22 7.30 44.87 -16.14
CA MET A 22 7.53 45.97 -15.21
C MET A 22 8.77 45.66 -14.36
N ILE A 23 9.71 46.59 -14.38
CA ILE A 23 10.92 46.65 -13.56
C ILE A 23 10.54 47.27 -12.22
N VAL A 24 10.95 46.66 -11.11
CA VAL A 24 11.02 47.33 -9.81
C VAL A 24 12.45 47.20 -9.31
N ASP A 25 13.09 48.35 -9.14
CA ASP A 25 14.44 48.54 -8.60
C ASP A 25 14.49 48.50 -7.06
N HIS A 26 15.73 48.28 -6.57
CA HIS A 26 16.32 48.58 -5.25
C HIS A 26 16.62 47.37 -4.33
N PRO A 27 17.72 47.42 -3.53
CA PRO A 27 19.12 47.54 -3.93
C PRO A 27 20.01 46.46 -3.25
N MET A 28 21.28 46.42 -3.61
CA MET A 28 22.33 45.59 -3.00
C MET A 28 22.69 46.01 -1.56
N ALA A 29 22.97 45.04 -0.69
CA ALA A 29 24.04 45.06 0.32
C ALA A 29 24.12 43.67 0.98
N GLN A 30 25.10 42.83 0.64
CA GLN A 30 26.43 42.75 1.26
C GLN A 30 26.47 41.59 2.26
N ALA A 31 26.99 40.46 1.78
CA ALA A 31 27.47 39.37 2.62
C ALA A 31 28.71 39.85 3.38
N ASN A 32 28.70 39.69 4.69
CA ASN A 32 29.90 39.67 5.51
C ASN A 32 29.75 38.55 6.54
N ASP A 33 30.50 37.47 6.31
CA ASP A 33 30.93 36.54 7.34
C ASP A 33 31.75 37.30 8.37
N SER A 34 31.38 37.21 9.65
CA SER A 34 32.31 37.12 10.80
C SER A 34 31.56 37.27 12.12
N GLU A 35 31.09 36.17 12.69
CA GLU A 35 30.77 36.13 14.13
C GLU A 35 31.37 34.88 14.78
N HIS A 36 32.68 34.97 15.04
CA HIS A 36 33.25 34.38 16.25
C HIS A 36 33.40 35.50 17.27
N THR A 37 32.38 35.76 18.08
CA THR A 37 32.54 36.34 19.43
C THR A 37 31.25 36.23 20.22
N ASN A 38 31.35 35.68 21.42
CA ASN A 38 30.40 35.76 22.54
C ASN A 38 29.17 34.83 22.51
N GLU A 39 29.40 33.52 22.55
CA GLU A 39 28.41 32.62 23.14
C GLU A 39 28.35 32.86 24.66
N LYS A 40 27.38 33.67 25.07
CA LYS A 40 27.02 33.90 26.47
C LYS A 40 26.49 32.59 27.06
N LEU A 41 27.15 32.08 28.10
CA LEU A 41 26.72 30.89 28.83
C LEU A 41 25.30 31.14 29.39
N GLY A 42 24.29 30.45 28.84
CA GLY A 42 22.89 30.56 29.28
C GLY A 42 21.84 30.75 28.18
N THR A 43 22.22 30.81 26.91
CA THR A 43 21.23 30.85 25.81
C THR A 43 20.50 29.51 25.72
N VAL A 44 19.18 29.52 25.95
CA VAL A 44 18.32 28.35 25.77
C VAL A 44 18.44 27.91 24.32
N ARG A 45 19.03 26.73 24.08
CA ARG A 45 18.99 26.06 22.78
C ARG A 45 17.52 25.83 22.44
N ALA A 46 16.96 26.65 21.56
CA ALA A 46 15.72 26.30 20.89
C ALA A 46 16.02 25.06 20.05
N LEU A 47 15.46 23.92 20.43
CA LEU A 47 15.46 22.73 19.58
C LEU A 47 14.88 23.15 18.23
N PRO A 48 15.47 22.72 17.09
CA PRO A 48 14.88 22.99 15.79
C PRO A 48 13.45 22.46 15.82
N SER A 49 12.50 23.25 15.30
CA SER A 49 11.09 22.88 15.27
C SER A 49 10.98 21.45 14.73
N LEU A 50 10.35 20.56 15.50
CA LEU A 50 9.87 19.28 15.01
C LEU A 50 8.82 19.57 13.94
N GLN A 51 9.26 19.96 12.74
CA GLN A 51 8.46 19.91 11.54
C GLN A 51 8.14 18.44 11.34
N THR A 52 6.99 18.03 11.86
CA THR A 52 6.29 16.84 11.44
C THR A 52 6.31 16.85 9.93
N ARG A 53 7.09 15.95 9.32
CA ARG A 53 7.04 15.68 7.88
C ARG A 53 5.56 15.70 7.50
N ALA A 54 5.19 16.59 6.59
CA ALA A 54 3.86 16.59 6.01
C ALA A 54 3.56 15.14 5.61
N ARG A 55 2.50 14.56 6.20
CA ARG A 55 2.04 13.22 5.83
C ARG A 55 1.96 13.19 4.29
N PRO A 56 2.51 12.15 3.62
CA PRO A 56 2.24 11.95 2.20
C PRO A 56 0.73 12.06 1.94
N PRO A 57 0.30 12.49 0.73
CA PRO A 57 -1.10 12.71 0.40
C PRO A 57 -1.95 11.56 0.95
N LEU A 58 -2.97 11.92 1.73
CA LEU A 58 -3.81 11.04 2.55
C LEU A 58 -4.04 9.72 1.80
N GLN A 59 -3.28 8.69 2.18
CA GLN A 59 -3.61 7.34 1.77
C GLN A 59 -5.03 7.07 2.29
N PRO A 60 -5.85 6.26 1.58
CA PRO A 60 -7.06 5.70 2.19
C PRO A 60 -6.72 5.18 3.58
N THR A 61 -7.65 5.26 4.52
CA THR A 61 -7.47 4.76 5.90
C THR A 61 -6.73 3.42 5.87
N THR A 62 -5.48 3.41 6.35
CA THR A 62 -4.63 2.24 6.19
C THR A 62 -5.22 1.07 6.96
N LEU A 63 -5.20 -0.09 6.31
CA LEU A 63 -5.64 -1.33 6.93
C LEU A 63 -4.70 -1.65 8.11
N HIS A 64 -5.26 -2.04 9.25
CA HIS A 64 -4.48 -2.37 10.45
C HIS A 64 -5.16 -3.47 11.24
N LEU A 65 -4.37 -4.29 11.95
CA LEU A 65 -4.93 -5.29 12.85
C LEU A 65 -5.61 -4.61 14.03
N GLY A 66 -6.74 -5.16 14.48
CA GLY A 66 -7.60 -4.59 15.52
C GLY A 66 -8.62 -3.56 15.03
N MET A 67 -8.59 -3.21 13.73
CA MET A 67 -9.59 -2.37 13.07
C MET A 67 -11.00 -2.94 13.29
N LEU A 68 -11.96 -2.07 13.56
CA LEU A 68 -13.36 -2.50 13.71
C LEU A 68 -13.92 -2.97 12.37
N GLU A 69 -14.78 -3.98 12.39
CA GLU A 69 -15.42 -4.53 11.18
C GLU A 69 -16.07 -3.44 10.31
N LYS A 70 -16.79 -2.50 10.92
CA LYS A 70 -17.39 -1.36 10.20
C LYS A 70 -16.34 -0.51 9.47
N GLN A 71 -15.20 -0.22 10.12
CA GLN A 71 -14.12 0.57 9.52
C GLN A 71 -13.46 -0.19 8.36
N PHE A 72 -13.35 -1.51 8.48
CA PHE A 72 -12.85 -2.36 7.41
C PHE A 72 -13.78 -2.30 6.19
N PHE A 73 -15.10 -2.33 6.38
CA PHE A 73 -16.04 -2.24 5.27
C PHE A 73 -16.08 -0.87 4.60
N GLU A 74 -15.88 0.22 5.36
CA GLU A 74 -15.66 1.56 4.79
C GLU A 74 -14.40 1.55 3.90
N TYR A 75 -13.28 1.01 4.40
CA TYR A 75 -12.06 0.84 3.59
C TYR A 75 -12.32 -0.01 2.33
N ALA A 76 -12.98 -1.16 2.48
CA ALA A 76 -13.24 -2.08 1.39
C ALA A 76 -14.11 -1.43 0.31
N GLN A 77 -15.14 -0.67 0.72
CA GLN A 77 -16.01 0.07 -0.18
C GLN A 77 -15.23 1.15 -0.95
N ASP A 78 -14.41 1.96 -0.25
CA ASP A 78 -13.61 3.02 -0.87
C ASP A 78 -12.59 2.47 -1.89
N ASN A 79 -12.17 1.21 -1.72
CA ASN A 79 -11.24 0.52 -2.61
C ASN A 79 -11.91 -0.44 -3.60
N ASN A 80 -13.24 -0.39 -3.73
CA ASN A 80 -14.03 -1.22 -4.67
C ASN A 80 -13.88 -2.74 -4.45
N TRP A 81 -13.74 -3.18 -3.20
CA TRP A 81 -13.74 -4.61 -2.88
C TRP A 81 -15.15 -5.17 -2.97
N ALA A 82 -15.33 -6.25 -3.72
CA ALA A 82 -16.61 -6.91 -3.88
C ALA A 82 -16.77 -8.03 -2.85
N ALA A 83 -17.85 -8.00 -2.08
CA ALA A 83 -18.18 -9.08 -1.16
C ALA A 83 -18.60 -10.35 -1.93
N ILE A 84 -18.13 -11.51 -1.46
CA ILE A 84 -18.44 -12.83 -2.04
C ILE A 84 -19.30 -13.64 -1.05
N ALA A 85 -18.82 -13.81 0.18
CA ALA A 85 -19.46 -14.65 1.17
C ALA A 85 -19.16 -14.15 2.59
N THR A 86 -19.97 -14.59 3.54
CA THR A 86 -19.72 -14.38 4.97
C THR A 86 -20.06 -15.64 5.74
N ILE A 87 -19.16 -16.03 6.65
CA ILE A 87 -19.33 -17.20 7.52
C ILE A 87 -19.19 -16.73 8.96
N HIS A 88 -20.18 -17.06 9.78
CA HIS A 88 -20.18 -16.79 11.22
C HIS A 88 -19.94 -18.09 11.99
N ARG A 89 -19.06 -18.05 12.99
CA ARG A 89 -18.78 -19.15 13.94
C ARG A 89 -18.62 -18.55 15.33
N ASN A 90 -19.73 -18.49 16.09
CA ASN A 90 -19.80 -17.86 17.42
C ASN A 90 -19.29 -16.41 17.41
N GLU A 91 -18.26 -16.09 18.20
CA GLU A 91 -17.60 -14.78 18.27
C GLU A 91 -16.68 -14.44 17.08
N PHE A 92 -16.55 -15.37 16.12
CA PHE A 92 -15.70 -15.20 14.95
C PHE A 92 -16.51 -15.03 13.67
N THR A 93 -16.10 -14.06 12.86
CA THR A 93 -16.68 -13.80 11.55
C THR A 93 -15.59 -13.87 10.49
N MET A 94 -15.89 -14.46 9.34
CA MET A 94 -15.02 -14.43 8.17
C MET A 94 -15.81 -13.84 7.00
N HIS A 95 -15.32 -12.74 6.44
CA HIS A 95 -15.83 -12.20 5.19
C HIS A 95 -14.87 -12.53 4.06
N GLN A 96 -15.42 -13.09 2.99
CA GLN A 96 -14.68 -13.33 1.77
C GLN A 96 -14.98 -12.18 0.80
N LEU A 97 -13.92 -11.51 0.34
CA LEU A 97 -14.01 -10.39 -0.60
C LEU A 97 -13.03 -10.57 -1.76
N GLN A 98 -13.39 -9.98 -2.90
CA GLN A 98 -12.54 -9.81 -4.06
C GLN A 98 -12.04 -8.37 -4.12
N PRO A 99 -10.75 -8.11 -3.95
CA PRO A 99 -10.20 -6.76 -4.10
C PRO A 99 -10.42 -6.16 -5.49
N GLY A 100 -10.49 -4.84 -5.54
CA GLY A 100 -10.78 -4.05 -6.75
C GLY A 100 -9.59 -3.82 -7.67
N GLY A 101 -8.36 -4.17 -7.24
CA GLY A 101 -7.15 -3.92 -8.01
C GLY A 101 -6.53 -2.55 -7.76
N GLU A 102 -6.83 -1.93 -6.62
CA GLU A 102 -6.28 -0.64 -6.24
C GLU A 102 -4.74 -0.67 -6.16
N GLY A 103 -4.11 0.48 -6.39
CA GLY A 103 -2.65 0.64 -6.29
C GLY A 103 -2.26 1.21 -4.94
N LEU A 104 -1.38 0.52 -4.21
CA LEU A 104 -0.82 0.97 -2.94
C LEU A 104 0.68 1.23 -3.07
N TYR A 105 1.19 2.18 -2.27
CA TYR A 105 2.61 2.51 -2.27
C TYR A 105 3.29 1.95 -1.02
N ALA A 106 4.16 0.97 -1.22
CA ALA A 106 4.97 0.40 -0.13
C ALA A 106 6.14 1.32 0.24
N LEU A 107 6.26 1.65 1.53
CA LEU A 107 7.36 2.43 2.08
C LEU A 107 8.58 1.54 2.42
N PRO A 108 9.83 2.06 2.35
CA PRO A 108 10.20 3.47 2.14
C PRO A 108 10.29 3.90 0.66
N ASP A 109 10.50 2.95 -0.27
CA ASP A 109 10.85 3.27 -1.67
C ASP A 109 9.65 3.76 -2.52
N ARG A 110 8.45 3.81 -1.93
CA ARG A 110 7.18 4.11 -2.61
C ARG A 110 6.99 3.24 -3.84
N LYS A 111 7.29 1.96 -3.70
CA LYS A 111 7.05 0.98 -4.76
C LYS A 111 5.54 0.76 -4.90
N LEU A 112 5.02 1.03 -6.09
CA LEU A 112 3.61 0.76 -6.42
C LEU A 112 3.38 -0.75 -6.50
N VAL A 113 2.36 -1.23 -5.79
CA VAL A 113 1.89 -2.62 -5.80
C VAL A 113 0.37 -2.63 -5.96
N TYR A 114 -0.15 -3.53 -6.78
CA TYR A 114 -1.58 -3.65 -7.04
C TYR A 114 -2.21 -4.74 -6.18
N VAL A 115 -3.39 -4.45 -5.64
CA VAL A 115 -4.16 -5.35 -4.79
C VAL A 115 -5.06 -6.24 -5.64
N ARG A 116 -4.47 -7.24 -6.32
CA ARG A 116 -5.17 -8.16 -7.23
C ARG A 116 -4.50 -9.53 -7.28
N GLY A 117 -5.13 -10.49 -7.96
CA GLY A 117 -4.59 -11.84 -8.11
C GLY A 117 -5.02 -12.84 -7.03
N PHE A 118 -5.94 -12.45 -6.15
CA PHE A 118 -6.37 -13.26 -5.02
C PHE A 118 -7.79 -12.92 -4.57
N THR A 119 -8.42 -13.87 -3.90
CA THR A 119 -9.55 -13.65 -3.01
C THR A 119 -9.04 -13.50 -1.58
N ALA A 120 -9.62 -12.58 -0.82
CA ALA A 120 -9.23 -12.29 0.55
C ALA A 120 -10.32 -12.76 1.53
N ASN A 121 -9.94 -13.64 2.46
CA ASN A 121 -10.76 -14.01 3.61
C ASN A 121 -10.28 -13.17 4.80
N ILE A 122 -11.17 -12.34 5.32
CA ILE A 122 -10.91 -11.35 6.37
C ILE A 122 -11.56 -11.85 7.65
N TYR A 123 -10.75 -12.07 8.69
CA TYR A 123 -11.18 -12.69 9.93
C TYR A 123 -11.34 -11.66 11.04
N PHE A 124 -12.47 -11.73 11.71
CA PHE A 124 -12.82 -10.91 12.86
C PHE A 124 -13.03 -11.78 14.09
N GLU A 125 -12.59 -11.28 15.24
CA GLU A 125 -12.89 -11.82 16.57
C GLU A 125 -13.45 -10.68 17.42
N SER A 126 -14.68 -10.83 17.93
CA SER A 126 -15.36 -9.76 18.67
C SER A 126 -15.33 -8.41 17.93
N ASP A 127 -15.72 -8.43 16.65
CA ASP A 127 -15.76 -7.30 15.71
C ASP A 127 -14.42 -6.63 15.39
N ARG A 128 -13.29 -7.25 15.74
CA ARG A 128 -11.94 -6.73 15.46
C ARG A 128 -11.21 -7.58 14.45
N LEU A 129 -10.61 -6.94 13.45
CA LEU A 129 -9.78 -7.59 12.44
C LEU A 129 -8.58 -8.26 13.10
N VAL A 130 -8.49 -9.59 13.06
CA VAL A 130 -7.38 -10.34 13.65
C VAL A 130 -6.43 -10.92 12.61
N GLY A 131 -6.93 -11.16 11.39
CA GLY A 131 -6.09 -11.71 10.34
C GLY A 131 -6.74 -11.70 8.97
N ILE A 132 -5.89 -11.98 7.98
CA ILE A 132 -6.26 -12.03 6.56
C ILE A 132 -5.64 -13.28 5.97
N ARG A 133 -6.44 -14.04 5.22
CA ARG A 133 -5.94 -15.12 4.36
C ARG A 133 -6.13 -14.75 2.90
N LEU A 134 -5.08 -14.89 2.10
CA LEU A 134 -5.14 -14.70 0.66
C LEU A 134 -5.04 -16.05 -0.04
N THR A 135 -5.95 -16.30 -0.97
CA THR A 135 -5.94 -17.46 -1.85
C THR A 135 -5.92 -16.99 -3.30
N PRO A 136 -5.06 -17.54 -4.18
CA PRO A 136 -5.00 -17.12 -5.58
C PRO A 136 -6.36 -17.19 -6.27
N ASP A 137 -6.63 -16.18 -7.09
CA ASP A 137 -7.74 -16.22 -8.04
C ASP A 137 -7.20 -16.72 -9.39
N ASN A 138 -7.74 -17.82 -9.89
CA ASN A 138 -7.34 -18.45 -11.15
C ASN A 138 -7.58 -17.56 -12.38
N ARG A 139 -8.34 -16.47 -12.25
CA ARG A 139 -8.63 -15.52 -13.33
C ARG A 139 -7.49 -14.56 -13.59
N ASP A 140 -6.52 -14.47 -12.69
CA ASP A 140 -5.49 -13.44 -12.71
C ASP A 140 -4.12 -14.04 -12.36
N ARG A 141 -3.06 -13.26 -12.55
CA ARG A 141 -1.71 -13.71 -12.22
C ARG A 141 -1.57 -13.83 -10.70
N ALA A 142 -1.19 -15.01 -10.24
CA ALA A 142 -0.87 -15.25 -8.84
C ALA A 142 0.29 -14.37 -8.36
N LEU A 143 0.20 -13.92 -7.10
CA LEU A 143 1.27 -13.17 -6.44
C LEU A 143 2.53 -14.04 -6.31
N THR A 144 3.69 -13.44 -6.50
CA THR A 144 4.97 -13.99 -6.07
C THR A 144 5.29 -13.57 -4.63
N ALA A 145 6.22 -14.27 -3.97
CA ALA A 145 6.61 -13.89 -2.61
C ALA A 145 7.07 -12.42 -2.48
N PRO A 146 7.93 -11.85 -3.35
CA PRO A 146 8.29 -10.43 -3.25
C PRO A 146 7.11 -9.46 -3.43
N GLU A 147 6.17 -9.78 -4.33
CA GLU A 147 4.95 -8.99 -4.53
C GLU A 147 4.07 -9.04 -3.28
N LEU A 148 3.90 -10.23 -2.68
CA LEU A 148 3.17 -10.40 -1.43
C LEU A 148 3.77 -9.57 -0.28
N LEU A 149 5.09 -9.67 -0.04
CA LEU A 149 5.70 -8.94 1.08
C LEU A 149 5.63 -7.42 0.89
N THR A 150 5.76 -6.96 -0.37
CA THR A 150 5.56 -5.55 -0.72
C THR A 150 4.12 -5.11 -0.45
N LEU A 151 3.14 -5.94 -0.82
CA LEU A 151 1.72 -5.70 -0.57
C LEU A 151 1.40 -5.62 0.93
N VAL A 152 1.88 -6.59 1.73
CA VAL A 152 1.66 -6.56 3.18
C VAL A 152 2.29 -5.32 3.81
N ARG A 153 3.49 -4.92 3.38
CA ARG A 153 4.09 -3.65 3.83
C ARG A 153 3.27 -2.43 3.45
N ALA A 154 2.61 -2.45 2.29
CA ALA A 154 1.78 -1.34 1.84
C ALA A 154 0.47 -1.24 2.64
N TRP A 155 -0.14 -2.38 2.99
CA TRP A 155 -1.30 -2.41 3.87
C TRP A 155 -0.97 -2.01 5.31
N PHE A 156 0.13 -2.56 5.85
CA PHE A 156 0.53 -2.41 7.24
C PHE A 156 1.91 -1.73 7.34
N PRO A 157 2.01 -0.42 7.07
CA PRO A 157 3.29 0.28 6.99
C PRO A 157 4.01 0.38 8.35
N ASP A 158 3.24 0.39 9.44
CA ASP A 158 3.68 0.69 10.80
C ASP A 158 3.76 -0.55 11.71
N ASP A 159 3.33 -1.72 11.23
CA ASP A 159 3.27 -2.94 12.04
C ASP A 159 4.44 -3.89 11.76
N ALA A 160 4.86 -4.60 12.81
CA ALA A 160 5.71 -5.78 12.68
C ALA A 160 4.82 -7.03 12.58
N LEU A 161 4.85 -7.71 11.44
CA LEU A 161 3.92 -8.81 11.14
C LEU A 161 4.66 -10.08 10.75
N SER A 162 4.16 -11.20 11.27
CA SER A 162 4.50 -12.53 10.78
C SER A 162 3.62 -12.87 9.59
N VAL A 163 4.22 -13.07 8.43
CA VAL A 163 3.52 -13.53 7.22
C VAL A 163 3.90 -14.98 6.98
N ILE A 164 2.88 -15.83 6.90
CA ILE A 164 3.03 -17.26 6.64
C ILE A 164 2.44 -17.54 5.26
N TYR A 165 3.15 -18.25 4.39
CA TYR A 165 2.70 -18.50 3.02
C TYR A 165 3.20 -19.83 2.46
N GLN A 166 2.46 -20.40 1.52
CA GLN A 166 2.88 -21.58 0.74
C GLN A 166 3.22 -21.17 -0.69
N VAL A 167 4.20 -21.86 -1.28
CA VAL A 167 4.69 -21.59 -2.64
C VAL A 167 4.49 -22.84 -3.50
N ALA A 168 4.03 -22.65 -4.73
CA ALA A 168 3.94 -23.73 -5.71
C ALA A 168 5.35 -24.19 -6.12
N PRO A 169 5.76 -25.44 -5.85
CA PRO A 169 7.12 -25.90 -6.10
C PRO A 169 7.43 -26.06 -7.60
N SER A 170 6.40 -26.31 -8.42
CA SER A 170 6.50 -26.49 -9.87
C SER A 170 6.59 -25.17 -10.64
N ASP A 171 6.31 -24.03 -10.00
CA ASP A 171 6.33 -22.73 -10.67
C ASP A 171 7.72 -22.07 -10.53
N PRO A 172 8.42 -21.80 -11.65
CA PRO A 172 9.69 -21.07 -11.63
C PRO A 172 9.61 -19.69 -10.98
N ARG A 173 8.42 -19.06 -11.00
CA ARG A 173 8.18 -17.74 -10.39
C ARG A 173 7.87 -17.81 -8.90
N LYS A 174 7.74 -19.02 -8.34
CA LYS A 174 7.39 -19.24 -6.93
C LYS A 174 6.08 -18.53 -6.57
N SER A 175 5.03 -18.75 -7.35
CA SER A 175 3.70 -18.22 -7.05
C SER A 175 3.21 -18.72 -5.70
N ILE A 176 2.56 -17.81 -4.98
CA ILE A 176 1.90 -18.05 -3.72
C ILE A 176 0.65 -18.90 -3.97
N VAL A 177 0.44 -19.89 -3.11
CA VAL A 177 -0.74 -20.77 -3.14
C VAL A 177 -1.69 -20.44 -2.00
N GLU A 178 -1.14 -20.00 -0.87
CA GLU A 178 -1.91 -19.62 0.30
C GLU A 178 -1.07 -18.66 1.13
N THR A 179 -1.71 -17.68 1.76
CA THR A 179 -1.05 -16.76 2.70
C THR A 179 -1.93 -16.52 3.91
N LEU A 180 -1.30 -16.38 5.08
CA LEU A 180 -1.87 -16.02 6.36
C LEU A 180 -1.11 -14.79 6.90
N ILE A 181 -1.85 -13.73 7.19
CA ILE A 181 -1.37 -12.46 7.75
C ILE A 181 -2.09 -12.25 9.07
N GLY A 182 -1.35 -11.95 10.14
CA GLY A 182 -1.93 -11.86 11.49
C GLY A 182 -2.28 -13.23 12.07
N THR A 183 -3.38 -13.28 12.82
CA THR A 183 -3.86 -14.50 13.48
C THR A 183 -5.12 -15.01 12.79
N ILE A 184 -5.15 -16.30 12.44
CA ILE A 184 -6.38 -16.96 11.98
C ILE A 184 -7.07 -17.58 13.19
N PRO A 185 -8.36 -17.29 13.44
CA PRO A 185 -9.04 -17.91 14.57
C PRO A 185 -9.08 -19.42 14.48
N LYS A 186 -8.95 -20.11 15.63
CA LYS A 186 -8.99 -21.59 15.72
C LYS A 186 -10.24 -22.19 15.08
N ALA A 187 -11.35 -21.46 15.14
CA ALA A 187 -12.60 -21.85 14.50
C ALA A 187 -12.45 -22.09 12.99
N PHE A 188 -11.47 -21.48 12.32
CA PHE A 188 -11.23 -21.57 10.87
C PHE A 188 -9.94 -22.32 10.48
N GLU A 189 -9.15 -22.81 11.44
CA GLU A 189 -7.87 -23.51 11.14
C GLU A 189 -8.05 -24.72 10.23
N ARG A 190 -9.17 -25.46 10.35
CA ARG A 190 -9.47 -26.62 9.50
C ARG A 190 -9.64 -26.27 8.02
N ASP A 191 -9.84 -24.99 7.70
CA ASP A 191 -9.99 -24.52 6.34
C ASP A 191 -8.65 -24.18 5.67
N LEU A 192 -7.54 -24.21 6.42
CA LEU A 192 -6.17 -23.87 6.00
C LEU A 192 -5.40 -25.09 5.47
N GLY A 193 -4.36 -24.86 4.67
CA GLY A 193 -3.34 -25.88 4.39
C GLY A 193 -3.89 -27.12 3.69
N LYS A 194 -4.98 -26.97 2.92
CA LYS A 194 -5.57 -28.06 2.12
C LYS A 194 -4.57 -28.62 1.10
N VAL A 195 -3.53 -27.87 0.81
CA VAL A 195 -2.40 -28.24 -0.03
C VAL A 195 -1.27 -28.70 0.89
N SER A 196 -0.79 -29.94 0.69
CA SER A 196 0.30 -30.56 1.48
C SER A 196 1.68 -29.96 1.19
N LEU A 197 1.77 -28.63 1.14
CA LEU A 197 2.98 -27.87 0.88
C LEU A 197 3.55 -27.32 2.20
N PRO A 198 4.88 -27.19 2.33
CA PRO A 198 5.46 -26.56 3.50
C PRO A 198 5.07 -25.08 3.55
N PHE A 199 4.91 -24.58 4.76
CA PHE A 199 4.68 -23.17 5.01
C PHE A 199 6.00 -22.46 5.24
N CYS A 200 6.19 -21.37 4.50
CA CYS A 200 7.25 -20.41 4.70
C CYS A 200 6.77 -19.31 5.64
N ARG A 201 7.62 -18.94 6.59
CA ARG A 201 7.38 -17.82 7.50
C ARG A 201 8.41 -16.74 7.25
N THR A 202 7.96 -15.49 7.22
CA THR A 202 8.84 -14.32 7.21
C THR A 202 8.29 -13.24 8.13
N ILE A 203 9.17 -12.42 8.68
CA ILE A 203 8.80 -11.30 9.54
C ILE A 203 9.00 -10.02 8.75
N ILE A 204 7.93 -9.26 8.58
CA ILE A 204 7.97 -7.93 7.98
C ILE A 204 8.04 -6.93 9.14
N PHE A 205 9.13 -6.17 9.20
CA PHE A 205 9.26 -5.03 10.12
C PHE A 205 8.56 -3.80 9.56
N PRO A 206 8.25 -2.77 10.37
CA PRO A 206 7.73 -1.51 9.85
C PRO A 206 8.77 -0.74 9.01
N SER A 207 8.30 0.21 8.21
CA SER A 207 9.17 1.15 7.51
C SER A 207 10.00 1.98 8.51
N PRO A 208 11.28 2.33 8.22
CA PRO A 208 12.02 2.19 6.97
C PRO A 208 12.82 0.89 6.84
N VAL A 209 12.60 -0.11 7.68
CA VAL A 209 13.38 -1.36 7.62
C VAL A 209 13.14 -2.06 6.28
N PRO A 210 14.18 -2.37 5.49
CA PRO A 210 14.03 -3.06 4.22
C PRO A 210 13.29 -4.39 4.38
N ILE A 211 12.56 -4.80 3.34
CA ILE A 211 11.95 -6.13 3.30
C ILE A 211 13.09 -7.15 3.12
N ASN A 212 13.55 -7.74 4.22
CA ASN A 212 14.52 -8.82 4.18
C ASN A 212 13.78 -10.14 3.91
N THR A 213 14.22 -10.86 2.88
CA THR A 213 13.60 -12.12 2.43
C THR A 213 14.09 -13.34 3.20
N LEU A 214 14.48 -13.19 4.47
CA LEU A 214 14.79 -14.34 5.33
C LEU A 214 13.47 -15.07 5.63
N SER A 215 13.20 -16.08 4.80
CA SER A 215 12.04 -16.95 4.93
C SER A 215 12.49 -18.33 5.38
N THR A 216 11.91 -18.83 6.47
CA THR A 216 12.10 -20.21 6.92
C THR A 216 10.91 -21.04 6.47
N CYS A 217 11.14 -22.07 5.65
CA CYS A 217 10.07 -22.97 5.18
C CYS A 217 10.12 -24.28 5.95
N ASN A 218 9.04 -24.60 6.66
CA ASN A 218 8.89 -25.81 7.45
C ASN A 218 7.55 -26.49 7.12
N LEU A 219 7.51 -27.81 7.28
CA LEU A 219 6.29 -28.61 7.04
C LEU A 219 5.27 -28.49 8.18
N ASN A 220 5.68 -27.99 9.35
CA ASN A 220 4.83 -27.88 10.53
C ASN A 220 4.46 -26.40 10.79
N ILE A 221 3.16 -26.10 10.79
CA ILE A 221 2.56 -24.93 11.46
C ILE A 221 2.04 -25.38 12.81
#